data_AF-A0A3M1UD65-F1
#
_entry.id   AF-A0A3M1UD65-F1
#
_cell.length_a   1.000
_cell.length_b   1.000
_cell.length_c   1.000
_cell.angle_alpha   90.00
_cell.angle_beta   90.00
_cell.angle_gamma   90.00
#
_symmetry.space_group_name_H-M   'P 1'
#
loop_
_entity.id
_entity.type
_entity.pdbx_description
1 polymer ?
#
loop_
_entity_poly.entity_id
_entity_poly.type
_entity_poly.pdbx_seq_one_letter_code
_entity_poly.pdbx_strand_id
1 'polypeptide(L)'
;IAVAHNGNLINARELREQMEAEGESFDTTNDSEVIAKLIARHFEGDLADAIRKVMAQLRGAYSVAVLTPKHVAAFRDPNGVRPLTIGEIDGGFCVASETCAFGPVGAKFWGDLYPGQIAIVDESGPRIVEGAKPSRPAMCMFEFIYFARPDSRMYGERLYQVRRRMGMRLAQEHPIEADVVIPVPDTGVPGALGYSEVSGIPFSEGFIKSRYIHRTFIQPDQRMREQGVRMKLTPMEEVIEGKRVVVVDDSIVRATTTGQIVRTLFESGAKEVHVRITAPPIKFPCFYGIDMASRGELAAAKWSIEEIREHIGATSLGYLSIEGAVEAVGKPKDHFCLACFNGDYPIQVPEELKKDMFEKPKVGAFATVQSGQRSLDL
;
A
#
# COMPACT_ATOMS: atom_id res chain seq x y z
N ILE A 1 -2.21 -23.60 -16.82
CA ILE A 1 -1.98 -23.14 -15.42
C ILE A 1 -2.54 -21.72 -15.30
N ALA A 2 -3.10 -21.35 -14.16
CA ALA A 2 -3.49 -19.97 -13.88
C ALA A 2 -2.78 -19.48 -12.62
N VAL A 3 -2.36 -18.22 -12.61
CA VAL A 3 -1.61 -17.59 -11.52
C VAL A 3 -2.23 -16.24 -11.21
N ALA A 4 -2.39 -15.96 -9.91
CA ALA A 4 -2.68 -14.64 -9.37
C ALA A 4 -1.59 -14.26 -8.38
N HIS A 5 -1.07 -13.04 -8.47
CA HIS A 5 0.08 -12.57 -7.72
C HIS A 5 -0.22 -11.21 -7.09
N ASN A 6 0.09 -11.07 -5.80
CA ASN A 6 0.19 -9.79 -5.10
C ASN A 6 1.64 -9.60 -4.67
N GLY A 7 2.30 -8.58 -5.20
CA GLY A 7 3.70 -8.32 -4.94
C GLY A 7 4.39 -7.64 -6.12
N ASN A 8 5.72 -7.69 -6.12
CA ASN A 8 6.54 -7.25 -7.24
C ASN A 8 7.89 -7.99 -7.23
N LEU A 9 8.26 -8.57 -8.37
CA LEU A 9 9.55 -9.21 -8.58
C LEU A 9 10.61 -8.20 -9.01
N ILE A 10 11.67 -8.08 -8.21
CA ILE A 10 12.77 -7.15 -8.50
C ILE A 10 13.71 -7.66 -9.61
N ASN A 11 13.69 -8.98 -9.90
CA ASN A 11 14.45 -9.60 -10.97
C ASN A 11 13.58 -10.12 -12.12
N ALA A 12 12.32 -9.68 -12.24
CA ALA A 12 11.44 -10.13 -13.33
C ALA A 12 12.02 -9.85 -14.73
N ARG A 13 12.74 -8.74 -14.90
CA ARG A 13 13.38 -8.40 -16.18
C ARG A 13 14.48 -9.39 -16.56
N GLU A 14 15.38 -9.69 -15.63
CA GLU A 14 16.46 -10.66 -15.81
C GLU A 14 15.90 -12.06 -16.13
N LEU A 15 14.90 -12.50 -15.37
CA LEU A 15 14.24 -13.79 -15.61
C LEU A 15 13.58 -13.84 -16.98
N ARG A 16 12.90 -12.76 -17.38
CA ARG A 16 12.28 -12.64 -18.70
C ARG A 16 13.32 -12.69 -19.82
N GLU A 17 14.37 -11.88 -19.74
CA GLU A 17 15.44 -11.82 -20.74
C GLU A 17 16.12 -13.19 -20.91
N GLN A 18 16.35 -13.92 -19.80
CA GLN A 18 16.88 -15.28 -19.84
C GLN A 18 15.91 -16.24 -20.57
N MET A 19 14.62 -16.20 -20.23
CA MET A 19 13.62 -17.09 -20.84
C MET A 19 13.40 -16.77 -22.33
N GLU A 20 13.41 -15.50 -22.72
CA GLU A 20 13.33 -15.06 -24.12
C GLU A 20 14.55 -15.54 -24.93
N ALA A 21 15.76 -15.48 -24.35
CA ALA A 21 16.97 -16.02 -24.98
C ALA A 21 16.92 -17.55 -25.18
N GLU A 22 16.15 -18.25 -24.37
CA GLU A 22 15.90 -19.70 -24.46
C GLU A 22 14.70 -20.05 -25.37
N GLY A 23 14.06 -19.05 -26.00
CA GLY A 23 13.01 -19.23 -26.99
C GLY A 23 11.57 -19.05 -26.47
N GLU A 24 11.40 -18.63 -25.21
CA GLU A 24 10.08 -18.38 -24.63
C GLU A 24 9.53 -17.00 -25.10
N SER A 25 8.26 -16.93 -25.50
CA SER A 25 7.60 -15.66 -25.85
C SER A 25 6.73 -15.15 -24.71
N PHE A 26 6.69 -13.83 -24.50
CA PHE A 26 5.82 -13.19 -23.50
C PHE A 26 4.79 -12.27 -24.15
N ASP A 27 3.55 -12.34 -23.70
CA ASP A 27 2.44 -11.55 -24.23
C ASP A 27 2.26 -10.23 -23.47
N THR A 28 2.75 -10.13 -22.24
CA THR A 28 2.55 -8.98 -21.35
C THR A 28 3.86 -8.45 -20.78
N THR A 29 3.78 -7.39 -19.96
CA THR A 29 4.88 -6.88 -19.13
C THR A 29 4.68 -7.20 -17.65
N ASN A 30 3.74 -8.10 -17.31
CA ASN A 30 3.40 -8.44 -15.94
C ASN A 30 4.34 -9.53 -15.40
N ASP A 31 4.91 -9.30 -14.22
CA ASP A 31 5.77 -10.27 -13.53
C ASP A 31 5.04 -11.57 -13.17
N SER A 32 3.71 -11.54 -13.06
CA SER A 32 2.85 -12.72 -12.88
C SER A 32 2.99 -13.72 -14.05
N GLU A 33 3.22 -13.23 -15.28
CA GLU A 33 3.43 -14.09 -16.44
C GLU A 33 4.76 -14.85 -16.34
N VAL A 34 5.81 -14.19 -15.82
CA VAL A 34 7.11 -14.81 -15.52
C VAL A 34 6.93 -15.94 -14.52
N ILE A 35 6.18 -15.71 -13.43
CA ILE A 35 5.88 -16.76 -12.44
C ILE A 35 5.14 -17.94 -13.08
N ALA A 36 4.10 -17.67 -13.88
CA ALA A 36 3.31 -18.71 -14.52
C ALA A 36 4.14 -19.59 -15.46
N LYS A 37 4.98 -18.98 -16.31
CA LYS A 37 5.84 -19.69 -17.26
C LYS A 37 6.95 -20.46 -16.55
N LEU A 38 7.55 -19.91 -15.49
CA LEU A 38 8.52 -20.62 -14.67
C LEU A 38 7.92 -21.87 -14.02
N ILE A 39 6.71 -21.77 -13.44
CA ILE A 39 6.04 -22.94 -12.86
C ILE A 39 5.75 -23.98 -13.94
N ALA A 40 5.24 -23.56 -15.10
CA ALA A 40 4.96 -24.47 -16.21
C ALA A 40 6.21 -25.21 -16.69
N ARG A 41 7.36 -24.52 -16.77
CA ARG A 41 8.65 -25.08 -17.17
C ARG A 41 9.18 -26.10 -16.17
N HIS A 42 9.05 -25.85 -14.87
CA HIS A 42 9.55 -26.73 -13.81
C HIS A 42 8.58 -27.86 -13.43
N PHE A 43 7.39 -27.90 -14.04
CA PHE A 43 6.36 -28.87 -13.71
C PHE A 43 6.61 -30.25 -14.35
N GLU A 44 7.09 -31.18 -13.53
CA GLU A 44 7.33 -32.59 -13.89
C GLU A 44 6.38 -33.54 -13.15
N GLY A 45 5.14 -33.10 -12.92
CA GLY A 45 4.09 -33.87 -12.23
C GLY A 45 3.93 -33.57 -10.74
N ASP A 46 4.93 -32.98 -10.08
CA ASP A 46 4.83 -32.45 -8.71
C ASP A 46 4.82 -30.91 -8.72
N LEU A 47 3.66 -30.33 -8.39
CA LEU A 47 3.50 -28.87 -8.35
C LEU A 47 4.28 -28.24 -7.19
N ALA A 48 4.40 -28.91 -6.05
CA ALA A 48 5.14 -28.37 -4.92
C ALA A 48 6.64 -28.32 -5.23
N ASP A 49 7.19 -29.34 -5.90
CA ASP A 49 8.57 -29.33 -6.39
C ASP A 49 8.82 -28.24 -7.43
N ALA A 50 7.91 -28.07 -8.39
CA ALA A 50 7.99 -26.99 -9.36
C ALA A 50 8.01 -25.62 -8.67
N ILE A 51 7.11 -25.38 -7.71
CA ILE A 51 7.08 -24.13 -6.94
C ILE A 51 8.38 -23.92 -6.14
N ARG A 52 8.98 -24.97 -5.54
CA ARG A 52 10.28 -24.85 -4.86
C ARG A 52 11.37 -24.35 -5.80
N LYS A 53 11.48 -24.94 -6.98
CA LYS A 53 12.44 -24.54 -8.03
C LYS A 53 12.21 -23.09 -8.44
N VAL A 54 10.94 -22.67 -8.57
CA VAL A 54 10.59 -21.27 -8.89
C VAL A 54 10.96 -20.33 -7.75
N MET A 55 10.59 -20.63 -6.50
CA MET A 55 10.90 -19.79 -5.34
C MET A 55 12.41 -19.56 -5.17
N ALA A 56 13.26 -20.51 -5.57
CA ALA A 56 14.72 -20.35 -5.57
C ALA A 56 15.23 -19.32 -6.61
N GLN A 57 14.46 -19.03 -7.65
CA GLN A 57 14.80 -18.06 -8.71
C GLN A 57 14.19 -16.67 -8.46
N LEU A 58 13.05 -16.60 -7.78
CA LEU A 58 12.34 -15.34 -7.56
C LEU A 58 13.06 -14.47 -6.52
N ARG A 59 13.27 -13.19 -6.86
CA ARG A 59 13.67 -12.15 -5.90
C ARG A 59 12.61 -11.07 -5.86
N GLY A 60 12.20 -10.69 -4.66
CA GLY A 60 11.17 -9.67 -4.43
C GLY A 60 10.12 -10.16 -3.45
N ALA A 61 9.02 -9.43 -3.38
CA ALA A 61 7.91 -9.74 -2.51
C ALA A 61 6.79 -10.37 -3.31
N TYR A 62 6.20 -11.46 -2.82
CA TYR A 62 5.13 -12.15 -3.53
C TYR A 62 4.25 -12.98 -2.60
N SER A 63 2.96 -12.90 -2.84
CA SER A 63 1.95 -13.83 -2.37
C SER A 63 1.19 -14.30 -3.60
N VAL A 64 1.26 -15.60 -3.88
CA VAL A 64 0.82 -16.17 -5.15
C VAL A 64 -0.22 -17.24 -4.90
N ALA A 65 -1.30 -17.22 -5.68
CA ALA A 65 -2.24 -18.32 -5.81
C ALA A 65 -2.10 -18.94 -7.20
N VAL A 66 -2.14 -20.27 -7.26
CA VAL A 66 -1.94 -21.07 -8.45
C VAL A 66 -3.08 -22.06 -8.59
N LEU A 67 -3.62 -22.17 -9.81
CA LEU A 67 -4.64 -23.14 -10.16
C LEU A 67 -4.18 -24.00 -11.34
N THR A 68 -4.34 -25.30 -11.17
CA THR A 68 -4.21 -26.31 -12.24
C THR A 68 -5.49 -27.16 -12.26
N PRO A 69 -5.72 -28.00 -13.29
CA PRO A 69 -6.87 -28.90 -13.29
C PRO A 69 -6.94 -29.86 -12.09
N LYS A 70 -5.81 -30.08 -11.39
CA LYS A 70 -5.71 -31.05 -10.28
C LYS A 70 -5.32 -30.45 -8.93
N HIS A 71 -4.94 -29.17 -8.89
CA HIS A 71 -4.37 -28.57 -7.69
C HIS A 71 -4.81 -27.12 -7.52
N VAL A 72 -5.06 -26.74 -6.27
CA VAL A 72 -5.03 -25.35 -5.80
C VAL A 72 -3.79 -25.20 -4.93
N ALA A 73 -2.91 -24.27 -5.25
CA ALA A 73 -1.73 -23.99 -4.44
C ALA A 73 -1.59 -22.50 -4.15
N ALA A 74 -0.87 -22.18 -3.10
CA ALA A 74 -0.48 -20.82 -2.77
C ALA A 74 0.88 -20.81 -2.11
N PHE A 75 1.67 -19.78 -2.35
CA PHE A 75 3.00 -19.69 -1.76
C PHE A 75 3.38 -18.23 -1.49
N ARG A 76 4.26 -18.06 -0.51
CA ARG A 76 4.66 -16.75 0.01
C ARG A 76 6.17 -16.59 -0.01
N ASP A 77 6.64 -15.37 -0.29
CA ASP A 77 8.06 -15.06 -0.34
C ASP A 77 8.79 -15.40 0.99
N PRO A 78 10.11 -15.70 0.95
CA PRO A 78 10.88 -16.08 2.13
C PRO A 78 10.91 -15.03 3.24
N ASN A 79 10.63 -13.76 2.94
CA ASN A 79 10.58 -12.68 3.92
C ASN A 79 9.15 -12.43 4.43
N GLY A 80 8.13 -12.98 3.78
CA GLY A 80 6.72 -12.77 4.10
C GLY A 80 6.27 -11.32 3.96
N VAL A 81 6.76 -10.59 2.95
CA VAL A 81 6.49 -9.15 2.83
C VAL A 81 5.00 -8.87 2.57
N ARG A 82 4.40 -9.59 1.62
CA ARG A 82 2.97 -9.47 1.29
C ARG A 82 2.13 -10.40 2.16
N PRO A 83 0.90 -10.02 2.54
CA PRO A 83 0.05 -10.87 3.35
C PRO A 83 -0.56 -12.02 2.52
N LEU A 84 -0.66 -13.20 3.13
CA LEU A 84 -1.37 -14.36 2.58
C LEU A 84 -1.87 -15.23 3.73
N THR A 85 -3.17 -15.44 3.77
CA THR A 85 -3.87 -16.19 4.81
C THR A 85 -4.65 -17.36 4.20
N ILE A 86 -4.84 -18.39 5.02
CA ILE A 86 -5.54 -19.63 4.71
C ILE A 86 -6.84 -19.67 5.51
N GLY A 87 -7.91 -20.05 4.83
CA GLY A 87 -9.21 -20.34 5.43
C GLY A 87 -9.71 -21.72 5.04
N GLU A 88 -10.53 -22.32 5.88
CA GLU A 88 -11.23 -23.59 5.66
C GLU A 88 -12.58 -23.35 5.01
N ILE A 89 -12.87 -24.08 3.93
CA ILE A 89 -14.14 -24.05 3.20
C ILE A 89 -14.47 -25.45 2.67
N ASP A 90 -15.67 -25.96 2.96
CA ASP A 90 -16.19 -27.24 2.48
C ASP A 90 -15.23 -28.44 2.61
N GLY A 91 -14.44 -28.50 3.69
CA GLY A 91 -13.46 -29.55 3.93
C GLY A 91 -12.14 -29.42 3.14
N GLY A 92 -12.00 -28.36 2.34
CA GLY A 92 -10.75 -27.93 1.71
C GLY A 92 -10.24 -26.60 2.26
N PHE A 93 -9.32 -25.96 1.54
CA PHE A 93 -8.83 -24.62 1.88
C PHE A 93 -9.05 -23.61 0.77
N CYS A 94 -9.31 -22.38 1.18
CA CYS A 94 -9.19 -21.18 0.37
C CYS A 94 -8.00 -20.35 0.86
N VAL A 95 -7.47 -19.50 -0.02
CA VAL A 95 -6.43 -18.53 0.32
C VAL A 95 -6.87 -17.14 -0.07
N ALA A 96 -6.41 -16.15 0.67
CA ALA A 96 -6.67 -14.74 0.38
C ALA A 96 -5.52 -13.87 0.87
N SER A 97 -5.33 -12.69 0.28
CA SER A 97 -4.42 -11.68 0.84
C SER A 97 -4.86 -11.24 2.24
N GLU A 98 -6.16 -11.27 2.53
CA GLU A 98 -6.75 -10.70 3.73
C GLU A 98 -7.90 -11.55 4.30
N THR A 99 -8.02 -11.60 5.63
CA THR A 99 -9.04 -12.41 6.31
C THR A 99 -10.46 -11.92 6.08
N CYS A 100 -10.66 -10.65 5.68
CA CYS A 100 -11.99 -10.11 5.39
C CYS A 100 -12.69 -10.83 4.22
N ALA A 101 -11.92 -11.54 3.37
CA ALA A 101 -12.46 -12.32 2.26
C ALA A 101 -13.22 -13.58 2.71
N PHE A 102 -12.94 -14.09 3.92
CA PHE A 102 -13.48 -15.38 4.37
C PHE A 102 -14.94 -15.32 4.78
N GLY A 103 -15.33 -14.29 5.56
CA GLY A 103 -16.70 -14.12 6.03
C GLY A 103 -17.76 -14.13 4.92
N PRO A 104 -17.59 -13.34 3.84
CA PRO A 104 -18.53 -13.28 2.72
C PRO A 104 -18.73 -14.61 1.98
N VAL A 105 -17.74 -15.50 1.98
CA VAL A 105 -17.81 -16.81 1.30
C VAL A 105 -18.06 -17.97 2.26
N GLY A 106 -18.31 -17.70 3.54
CA GLY A 106 -18.55 -18.73 4.55
C GLY A 106 -17.31 -19.50 5.00
N ALA A 107 -16.10 -19.06 4.62
CA ALA A 107 -14.86 -19.69 5.04
C ALA A 107 -14.51 -19.31 6.48
N LYS A 108 -13.84 -20.22 7.19
CA LYS A 108 -13.32 -19.98 8.55
C LYS A 108 -11.83 -19.71 8.49
N PHE A 109 -11.37 -18.66 9.17
CA PHE A 109 -9.93 -18.39 9.30
C PHE A 109 -9.21 -19.59 9.92
N TRP A 110 -8.19 -20.10 9.24
CA TRP A 110 -7.34 -21.16 9.78
C TRP A 110 -6.01 -20.60 10.27
N GLY A 111 -5.33 -19.79 9.45
CA GLY A 111 -4.02 -19.24 9.81
C GLY A 111 -3.41 -18.36 8.73
N ASP A 112 -2.24 -17.81 9.02
CA ASP A 112 -1.41 -17.15 8.01
C ASP A 112 -0.53 -18.20 7.31
N LEU A 113 -0.26 -18.04 6.01
CA LEU A 113 0.80 -18.79 5.35
C LEU A 113 2.13 -18.16 5.74
N TYR A 114 3.03 -18.90 6.39
CA TYR A 114 4.29 -18.36 6.88
C TYR A 114 5.30 -18.10 5.76
N PRO A 115 6.32 -17.25 5.99
CA PRO A 115 7.35 -16.97 4.99
C PRO A 115 7.98 -18.25 4.43
N GLY A 116 8.11 -18.34 3.11
CA GLY A 116 8.70 -19.49 2.43
C GLY A 116 7.83 -20.74 2.35
N GLN A 117 6.60 -20.73 2.88
CA GLN A 117 5.70 -21.89 2.81
C GLN A 117 4.90 -21.96 1.51
N ILE A 118 4.49 -23.19 1.18
CA ILE A 118 3.55 -23.54 0.12
C ILE A 118 2.35 -24.24 0.77
N ALA A 119 1.15 -23.71 0.57
CA ALA A 119 -0.10 -24.43 0.80
C ALA A 119 -0.52 -25.10 -0.51
N ILE A 120 -0.94 -26.35 -0.47
CA ILE A 120 -1.43 -27.06 -1.66
C ILE A 120 -2.56 -28.01 -1.29
N VAL A 121 -3.56 -28.08 -2.17
CA VAL A 121 -4.71 -28.98 -2.08
C VAL A 121 -4.81 -29.75 -3.38
N ASP A 122 -4.86 -31.08 -3.29
CA ASP A 122 -5.08 -32.01 -4.39
C ASP A 122 -5.95 -33.20 -3.94
N GLU A 123 -5.97 -34.29 -4.73
CA GLU A 123 -6.73 -35.52 -4.45
C GLU A 123 -6.38 -36.17 -3.10
N SER A 124 -5.17 -35.92 -2.55
CA SER A 124 -4.75 -36.43 -1.23
C SER A 124 -5.21 -35.54 -0.09
N GLY A 125 -5.92 -34.45 -0.40
CA GLY A 125 -6.32 -33.43 0.55
C GLY A 125 -5.24 -32.37 0.76
N PRO A 126 -5.47 -31.49 1.72
CA PRO A 126 -4.65 -30.31 1.85
C PRO A 126 -3.40 -30.50 2.72
N ARG A 127 -2.32 -29.81 2.38
CA ARG A 127 -1.05 -29.82 3.12
C ARG A 127 -0.32 -28.49 3.01
N ILE A 128 0.53 -28.22 4.01
CA ILE A 128 1.49 -27.11 3.99
C ILE A 128 2.89 -27.72 3.99
N VAL A 129 3.73 -27.28 3.06
CA VAL A 129 5.11 -27.74 2.92
C VAL A 129 6.06 -26.55 2.87
N GLU A 130 7.33 -26.80 3.22
CA GLU A 130 8.38 -25.80 3.01
C GLU A 130 8.71 -25.69 1.51
N GLY A 131 8.66 -24.45 1.01
CA GLY A 131 9.04 -24.08 -0.35
C GLY A 131 10.44 -23.48 -0.44
N ALA A 132 10.77 -22.62 0.52
CA ALA A 132 12.08 -22.03 0.71
C ALA A 132 12.35 -21.84 2.20
N LYS A 133 13.63 -21.82 2.58
CA LYS A 133 14.00 -21.49 3.96
C LYS A 133 13.52 -20.06 4.29
N PRO A 134 12.87 -19.84 5.43
CA PRO A 134 12.47 -18.51 5.84
C PRO A 134 13.70 -17.61 6.01
N SER A 135 13.57 -16.37 5.57
CA SER A 135 14.54 -15.30 5.77
C SER A 135 14.08 -14.38 6.91
N ARG A 136 14.70 -13.22 7.08
CA ARG A 136 14.25 -12.19 8.03
C ARG A 136 12.79 -11.81 7.73
N PRO A 137 11.85 -12.00 8.69
CA PRO A 137 10.47 -11.58 8.49
C PRO A 137 10.40 -10.08 8.21
N ALA A 138 9.61 -9.67 7.22
CA ALA A 138 9.55 -8.29 6.79
C ALA A 138 8.16 -7.90 6.29
N MET A 139 7.12 -8.25 7.06
CA MET A 139 5.74 -7.92 6.71
C MET A 139 5.58 -6.42 6.50
N CYS A 140 4.86 -6.04 5.44
CA CYS A 140 4.75 -4.64 5.05
C CYS A 140 4.02 -3.80 6.12
N MET A 141 4.70 -2.84 6.74
CA MET A 141 4.08 -1.92 7.71
C MET A 141 2.94 -1.09 7.09
N PHE A 142 3.01 -0.84 5.78
CA PHE A 142 2.00 -0.07 5.07
C PHE A 142 0.62 -0.76 4.98
N GLU A 143 0.57 -2.09 5.12
CA GLU A 143 -0.68 -2.85 5.24
C GLU A 143 -1.43 -2.47 6.53
N PHE A 144 -0.70 -2.36 7.64
CA PHE A 144 -1.24 -1.98 8.94
C PHE A 144 -1.72 -0.52 8.95
N ILE A 145 -0.93 0.38 8.34
CA ILE A 145 -1.21 1.81 8.30
C ILE A 145 -2.44 2.12 7.43
N TYR A 146 -2.49 1.60 6.20
CA TYR A 146 -3.45 2.09 5.20
C TYR A 146 -4.04 0.99 4.30
N PHE A 147 -3.20 0.14 3.70
CA PHE A 147 -3.58 -0.58 2.47
C PHE A 147 -4.65 -1.65 2.71
N ALA A 148 -4.48 -2.49 3.72
CA ALA A 148 -5.43 -3.54 4.05
C ALA A 148 -6.71 -2.98 4.68
N ARG A 149 -7.80 -3.74 4.62
CA ARG A 149 -9.06 -3.34 5.24
C ARG A 149 -8.99 -3.39 6.76
N PRO A 150 -9.65 -2.45 7.46
CA PRO A 150 -9.60 -2.38 8.92
C PRO A 150 -10.21 -3.60 9.63
N ASP A 151 -11.11 -4.35 8.98
CA ASP A 151 -11.72 -5.57 9.50
C ASP A 151 -10.87 -6.84 9.26
N SER A 152 -9.72 -6.71 8.60
CA SER A 152 -8.76 -7.80 8.43
C SER A 152 -7.88 -8.00 9.66
N ARG A 153 -7.26 -9.19 9.72
CA ARG A 153 -6.27 -9.56 10.72
C ARG A 153 -4.91 -9.82 10.08
N MET A 154 -3.85 -9.36 10.74
CA MET A 154 -2.46 -9.65 10.38
C MET A 154 -1.65 -9.75 11.67
N TYR A 155 -0.75 -10.73 11.76
CA TYR A 155 0.05 -10.96 12.98
C TYR A 155 -0.80 -11.15 14.26
N GLY A 156 -2.01 -11.71 14.10
CA GLY A 156 -2.99 -11.90 15.17
C GLY A 156 -3.76 -10.65 15.57
N GLU A 157 -3.37 -9.47 15.07
CA GLU A 157 -3.97 -8.18 15.41
C GLU A 157 -5.09 -7.81 14.44
N ARG A 158 -6.13 -7.15 14.93
CA ARG A 158 -7.18 -6.54 14.09
C ARG A 158 -6.71 -5.16 13.64
N LEU A 159 -6.71 -4.90 12.33
CA LEU A 159 -6.10 -3.68 11.78
C LEU A 159 -6.79 -2.39 12.26
N TYR A 160 -8.11 -2.40 12.47
CA TYR A 160 -8.81 -1.25 13.08
C TYR A 160 -8.21 -0.86 14.43
N GLN A 161 -7.91 -1.85 15.29
CA GLN A 161 -7.37 -1.59 16.62
C GLN A 161 -5.91 -1.13 16.57
N VAL A 162 -5.12 -1.67 15.64
CA VAL A 162 -3.76 -1.18 15.37
C VAL A 162 -3.79 0.30 14.99
N ARG A 163 -4.65 0.69 14.04
CA ARG A 163 -4.78 2.09 13.59
C ARG A 163 -5.28 3.01 14.70
N ARG A 164 -6.18 2.54 15.56
CA ARG A 164 -6.56 3.27 16.77
C ARG A 164 -5.38 3.50 17.71
N ARG A 165 -4.56 2.47 17.99
CA ARG A 165 -3.35 2.61 18.81
C ARG A 165 -2.31 3.54 18.17
N MET A 166 -2.19 3.55 16.84
CA MET A 166 -1.36 4.53 16.12
C MET A 166 -1.83 5.96 16.40
N GLY A 167 -3.14 6.21 16.37
CA GLY A 167 -3.73 7.50 16.76
C GLY A 167 -3.47 7.88 18.22
N MET A 168 -3.60 6.92 19.14
CA MET A 168 -3.30 7.13 20.56
C MET A 168 -1.85 7.54 20.77
N ARG A 169 -0.91 6.85 20.11
CA ARG A 169 0.51 7.19 20.18
C ARG A 169 0.83 8.53 19.53
N LEU A 170 0.17 8.84 18.42
CA LEU A 170 0.31 10.13 17.75
C LEU A 170 -0.09 11.32 18.64
N ALA A 171 -1.12 11.16 19.48
CA ALA A 171 -1.50 12.18 20.46
C ALA A 171 -0.46 12.38 21.56
N GLN A 172 0.25 11.32 21.95
CA GLN A 172 1.34 11.39 22.93
C GLN A 172 2.59 12.07 22.35
N GLU A 173 2.91 11.77 21.09
CA GLU A 173 4.09 12.32 20.41
C GLU A 173 3.89 13.78 19.98
N HIS A 174 2.66 14.14 19.60
CA HIS A 174 2.34 15.46 19.05
C HIS A 174 1.09 16.09 19.71
N PRO A 175 1.07 16.29 21.03
CA PRO A 175 -0.07 16.87 21.74
C PRO A 175 -0.33 18.30 21.28
N ILE A 176 -1.60 18.72 21.35
CA ILE A 176 -2.02 20.10 21.08
C ILE A 176 -3.32 20.38 21.81
N GLU A 177 -3.58 21.63 22.16
CA GLU A 177 -4.89 22.07 22.58
C GLU A 177 -5.71 22.50 21.37
N ALA A 178 -6.86 21.87 21.17
CA ALA A 178 -7.78 22.21 20.09
C ALA A 178 -9.22 21.91 20.52
N ASP A 179 -10.18 22.25 19.68
CA ASP A 179 -11.60 22.20 20.03
C ASP A 179 -12.30 20.96 19.46
N VAL A 180 -11.76 20.36 18.39
CA VAL A 180 -12.32 19.17 17.75
C VAL A 180 -11.24 18.34 17.04
N VAL A 181 -11.36 17.02 17.11
CA VAL A 181 -10.62 16.07 16.27
C VAL A 181 -11.53 15.58 15.15
N ILE A 182 -11.10 15.73 13.91
CA ILE A 182 -11.82 15.24 12.73
C ILE A 182 -10.94 14.27 11.93
N PRO A 183 -11.52 13.19 11.38
CA PRO A 183 -10.79 12.31 10.48
C PRO A 183 -10.85 12.83 9.03
N VAL A 184 -9.84 12.47 8.24
CA VAL A 184 -9.98 12.36 6.79
C VAL A 184 -10.60 10.99 6.48
N PRO A 185 -11.84 10.90 5.95
CA PRO A 185 -12.49 9.63 5.73
C PRO A 185 -11.92 8.86 4.52
N ASP A 186 -11.88 7.53 4.53
CA ASP A 186 -12.41 6.64 5.59
C ASP A 186 -11.30 6.10 6.50
N THR A 187 -10.07 6.04 6.01
CA THR A 187 -8.92 5.37 6.63
C THR A 187 -8.38 6.12 7.85
N GLY A 188 -8.56 7.44 7.93
CA GLY A 188 -8.17 8.25 9.09
C GLY A 188 -9.07 8.07 10.32
N VAL A 189 -10.26 7.48 10.20
CA VAL A 189 -11.25 7.37 11.29
C VAL A 189 -10.72 6.67 12.54
N PRO A 190 -10.11 5.46 12.48
CA PRO A 190 -9.62 4.80 13.68
C PRO A 190 -8.51 5.60 14.36
N GLY A 191 -7.62 6.21 13.57
CA GLY A 191 -6.54 7.08 14.06
C GLY A 191 -7.08 8.31 14.78
N ALA A 192 -8.08 8.98 14.20
CA ALA A 192 -8.74 10.13 14.81
C ALA A 192 -9.42 9.77 16.14
N LEU A 193 -10.09 8.62 16.21
CA LEU A 193 -10.70 8.12 17.45
C LEU A 193 -9.65 7.86 18.52
N GLY A 194 -8.53 7.22 18.18
CA GLY A 194 -7.44 6.99 19.12
C GLY A 194 -6.78 8.28 19.60
N TYR A 195 -6.61 9.26 18.71
CA TYR A 195 -6.06 10.57 19.06
C TYR A 195 -6.99 11.34 20.01
N SER A 196 -8.29 11.34 19.72
CA SER A 196 -9.32 11.97 20.56
C SER A 196 -9.35 11.39 21.97
N GLU A 197 -9.27 10.07 22.09
CA GLU A 197 -9.30 9.36 23.38
C GLU A 197 -8.14 9.76 24.30
N VAL A 198 -6.93 9.87 23.76
CA VAL A 198 -5.75 10.23 24.56
C VAL A 198 -5.67 11.73 24.80
N SER A 199 -6.03 12.56 23.82
CA SER A 199 -5.97 14.02 23.96
C SER A 199 -7.13 14.60 24.79
N GLY A 200 -8.24 13.88 24.93
CA GLY A 200 -9.48 14.38 25.55
C GLY A 200 -10.27 15.35 24.68
N ILE A 201 -9.79 15.66 23.46
CA ILE A 201 -10.47 16.55 22.51
C ILE A 201 -11.62 15.78 21.85
N PRO A 202 -12.85 16.33 21.78
CA PRO A 202 -13.98 15.60 21.24
C PRO A 202 -13.80 15.26 19.76
N PHE A 203 -14.14 14.02 19.41
CA PHE A 203 -14.20 13.54 18.03
C PHE A 203 -15.51 14.01 17.36
N SER A 204 -15.42 14.46 16.11
CA SER A 204 -16.58 14.71 15.26
C SER A 204 -16.28 14.32 13.81
N GLU A 205 -17.32 14.01 13.05
CA GLU A 205 -17.20 13.98 11.59
C GLU A 205 -17.08 15.44 11.09
N GLY A 206 -15.94 15.80 10.51
CA GLY A 206 -15.72 17.14 9.92
C GLY A 206 -15.90 17.15 8.40
N PHE A 207 -15.94 15.97 7.79
CA PHE A 207 -16.14 15.78 6.35
C PHE A 207 -17.15 14.66 6.11
N ILE A 208 -18.03 14.87 5.14
CA ILE A 208 -18.82 13.81 4.53
C ILE A 208 -18.15 13.40 3.22
N LYS A 209 -17.80 12.12 3.14
CA LYS A 209 -17.30 11.52 1.90
C LYS A 209 -18.45 11.24 0.95
N SER A 210 -18.39 11.82 -0.24
CA SER A 210 -19.36 11.54 -1.29
C SER A 210 -19.10 10.15 -1.87
N ARG A 211 -19.98 9.20 -1.57
CA ARG A 211 -19.82 7.76 -1.89
C ARG A 211 -20.06 7.42 -3.36
N TYR A 212 -20.67 8.33 -4.13
CA TYR A 212 -21.16 8.06 -5.48
C TYR A 212 -20.37 8.80 -6.57
N ILE A 213 -19.20 9.34 -6.24
CA ILE A 213 -18.34 10.01 -7.22
C ILE A 213 -17.49 8.96 -7.93
N HIS A 214 -17.83 8.71 -9.19
CA HIS A 214 -17.02 7.90 -10.09
C HIS A 214 -15.81 8.70 -10.62
N ARG A 215 -14.93 8.01 -11.37
CA ARG A 215 -13.75 8.62 -12.00
C ARG A 215 -14.16 9.90 -12.73
N THR A 216 -13.62 11.05 -12.32
CA THR A 216 -13.73 12.27 -13.10
C THR A 216 -13.01 12.04 -14.43
N PHE A 217 -13.72 12.16 -15.55
CA PHE A 217 -13.14 12.14 -16.91
C PHE A 217 -11.92 13.07 -16.99
N ILE A 218 -10.97 12.78 -17.90
CA ILE A 218 -9.73 13.57 -18.10
C ILE A 218 -10.08 15.06 -18.10
N GLN A 219 -9.78 15.73 -16.99
CA GLN A 219 -9.97 17.17 -16.86
C GLN A 219 -8.65 17.85 -17.26
N PRO A 220 -8.63 18.60 -18.38
CA PRO A 220 -7.41 19.23 -18.90
C PRO A 220 -6.93 20.41 -18.04
N ASP A 221 -7.77 20.95 -17.17
CA ASP A 221 -7.50 22.15 -16.36
C ASP A 221 -7.13 21.78 -14.89
N GLN A 222 -6.05 22.35 -14.39
CA GLN A 222 -5.60 22.21 -13.00
C GLN A 222 -6.64 22.73 -12.00
N ARG A 223 -7.41 23.76 -12.37
CA ARG A 223 -8.54 24.29 -11.59
C ARG A 223 -9.67 23.27 -11.42
N MET A 224 -9.95 22.47 -12.45
CA MET A 224 -10.96 21.40 -12.41
C MET A 224 -10.48 20.21 -11.58
N ARG A 225 -9.16 19.96 -11.51
CA ARG A 225 -8.59 18.95 -10.58
C ARG A 225 -8.71 19.37 -9.13
N GLU A 226 -8.52 20.66 -8.83
CA GLU A 226 -8.72 21.22 -7.49
C GLU A 226 -10.19 21.10 -7.04
N GLN A 227 -11.15 21.29 -7.97
CA GLN A 227 -12.57 20.99 -7.71
C GLN A 227 -12.81 19.50 -7.41
N GLY A 228 -12.00 18.58 -7.96
CA GLY A 228 -12.16 17.15 -7.78
C GLY A 228 -12.01 16.65 -6.33
N VAL A 229 -11.27 17.36 -5.46
CA VAL A 229 -11.20 17.04 -4.02
C VAL A 229 -12.41 17.60 -3.27
N ARG A 230 -12.84 18.83 -3.57
CA ARG A 230 -14.10 19.39 -3.04
C ARG A 230 -15.32 18.54 -3.41
N MET A 231 -15.29 17.90 -4.58
CA MET A 231 -16.34 16.95 -4.95
C MET A 231 -16.32 15.73 -4.00
N LYS A 232 -15.15 15.20 -3.64
CA LYS A 232 -15.01 13.97 -2.85
C LYS A 232 -15.32 14.12 -1.37
N LEU A 233 -14.92 15.25 -0.77
CA LEU A 233 -15.08 15.53 0.66
C LEU A 233 -15.82 16.85 0.83
N THR A 234 -16.99 16.80 1.46
CA THR A 234 -17.80 17.97 1.78
C THR A 234 -17.56 18.35 3.24
N PRO A 235 -17.04 19.55 3.56
CA PRO A 235 -16.83 19.97 4.94
C PRO A 235 -18.16 20.21 5.66
N MET A 236 -18.19 19.95 6.97
CA MET A 236 -19.31 20.28 7.85
C MET A 236 -19.01 21.58 8.59
N GLU A 237 -19.49 22.70 8.07
CA GLU A 237 -19.19 24.04 8.56
C GLU A 237 -19.57 24.21 10.05
N GLU A 238 -20.69 23.63 10.48
CA GLU A 238 -21.14 23.65 11.88
C GLU A 238 -20.16 22.96 12.86
N VAL A 239 -19.33 22.05 12.34
CA VAL A 239 -18.28 21.39 13.12
C VAL A 239 -16.99 22.20 13.12
N ILE A 240 -16.73 22.98 12.06
CA ILE A 240 -15.42 23.59 11.76
C ILE A 240 -15.36 25.07 12.15
N GLU A 241 -16.44 25.83 11.91
CA GLU A 241 -16.44 27.29 11.98
C GLU A 241 -16.01 27.81 13.35
N GLY A 242 -15.02 28.69 13.38
CA GLY A 242 -14.51 29.34 14.58
C GLY A 242 -13.71 28.43 15.52
N LYS A 243 -13.39 27.19 15.14
CA LYS A 243 -12.69 26.20 15.96
C LYS A 243 -11.23 26.00 15.55
N ARG A 244 -10.41 25.58 16.52
CA ARG A 244 -9.09 24.97 16.31
C ARG A 244 -9.31 23.49 16.02
N VAL A 245 -8.92 23.03 14.84
CA VAL A 245 -9.25 21.71 14.32
C VAL A 245 -7.98 20.84 14.27
N VAL A 246 -8.03 19.66 14.87
CA VAL A 246 -7.06 18.60 14.60
C VAL A 246 -7.61 17.72 13.48
N VAL A 247 -6.95 17.70 12.33
CA VAL A 247 -7.30 16.81 11.21
C VAL A 247 -6.33 15.63 11.19
N VAL A 248 -6.88 14.43 11.29
CA VAL A 248 -6.10 13.18 11.32
C VAL A 248 -6.25 12.43 10.01
N ASP A 249 -5.12 12.14 9.36
CA ASP A 249 -5.04 11.40 8.11
C ASP A 249 -4.07 10.21 8.24
N ASP A 250 -4.14 9.26 7.32
CA ASP A 250 -3.24 8.11 7.33
C ASP A 250 -1.83 8.46 6.88
N SER A 251 -1.67 9.17 5.76
CA SER A 251 -0.36 9.38 5.15
C SER A 251 -0.29 10.63 4.27
N ILE A 252 0.93 11.15 4.09
CA ILE A 252 1.23 12.20 3.10
C ILE A 252 2.23 11.64 2.10
N VAL A 253 1.79 11.46 0.85
CA VAL A 253 2.67 11.05 -0.26
C VAL A 253 3.22 12.27 -0.99
N ARG A 254 2.34 13.07 -1.61
CA ARG A 254 2.72 14.23 -2.46
C ARG A 254 2.35 15.59 -1.85
N ALA A 255 1.73 15.61 -0.67
CA ALA A 255 1.18 16.80 0.00
C ALA A 255 0.08 17.58 -0.73
N THR A 256 -0.23 17.26 -2.00
CA THR A 256 -1.26 17.95 -2.79
C THR A 256 -2.67 17.83 -2.19
N THR A 257 -3.11 16.62 -1.88
CA THR A 257 -4.45 16.36 -1.30
C THR A 257 -4.57 16.97 0.09
N THR A 258 -3.56 16.77 0.94
CA THR A 258 -3.55 17.33 2.30
C THR A 258 -3.59 18.86 2.27
N GLY A 259 -2.85 19.52 1.38
CA GLY A 259 -2.92 20.98 1.21
C GLY A 259 -4.29 21.48 0.78
N GLN A 260 -5.01 20.72 -0.06
CA GLN A 260 -6.40 21.05 -0.42
C GLN A 260 -7.37 20.87 0.75
N ILE A 261 -7.18 19.83 1.56
CA ILE A 261 -7.97 19.59 2.78
C ILE A 261 -7.78 20.74 3.77
N VAL A 262 -6.52 21.11 4.05
CA VAL A 262 -6.19 22.22 4.96
C VAL A 262 -6.80 23.53 4.47
N ARG A 263 -6.67 23.85 3.18
CA ARG A 263 -7.29 25.03 2.58
C ARG A 263 -8.81 25.02 2.76
N THR A 264 -9.46 23.89 2.48
CA THR A 264 -10.91 23.72 2.64
C THR A 264 -11.35 23.98 4.07
N LEU A 265 -10.60 23.50 5.07
CA LEU A 265 -10.92 23.74 6.48
C LEU A 265 -10.85 25.23 6.86
N PHE A 266 -9.83 25.96 6.39
CA PHE A 266 -9.76 27.40 6.60
C PHE A 266 -10.88 28.15 5.86
N GLU A 267 -11.22 27.76 4.63
CA GLU A 267 -12.34 28.33 3.88
C GLU A 267 -13.69 28.09 4.58
N SER A 268 -13.83 26.97 5.30
CA SER A 268 -14.98 26.67 6.16
C SER A 268 -14.90 27.31 7.56
N GLY A 269 -13.98 28.24 7.78
CA GLY A 269 -13.93 29.09 8.98
C GLY A 269 -13.10 28.55 10.15
N ALA A 270 -12.26 27.52 9.96
CA ALA A 270 -11.34 27.09 11.01
C ALA A 270 -10.39 28.21 11.45
N LYS A 271 -10.16 28.37 12.76
CA LYS A 271 -9.15 29.29 13.31
C LYS A 271 -7.73 28.76 13.14
N GLU A 272 -7.57 27.47 13.41
CA GLU A 272 -6.30 26.75 13.32
C GLU A 272 -6.55 25.36 12.75
N VAL A 273 -5.58 24.85 11.98
CA VAL A 273 -5.62 23.50 11.41
C VAL A 273 -4.33 22.76 11.75
N HIS A 274 -4.43 21.81 12.67
CA HIS A 274 -3.33 20.95 13.11
C HIS A 274 -3.43 19.59 12.42
N VAL A 275 -2.50 19.32 11.51
CA VAL A 275 -2.47 18.06 10.76
C VAL A 275 -1.72 17.01 11.57
N ARG A 276 -2.28 15.82 11.64
CA ARG A 276 -1.72 14.67 12.38
C ARG A 276 -1.78 13.44 11.48
N ILE A 277 -0.61 12.87 11.19
CA ILE A 277 -0.46 11.77 10.24
C ILE A 277 -0.08 10.50 10.98
N THR A 278 -0.87 9.44 10.84
CA THR A 278 -0.65 8.17 11.56
C THR A 278 0.41 7.28 10.91
N ALA A 279 0.90 7.61 9.72
CA ALA A 279 2.11 7.05 9.13
C ALA A 279 3.37 7.86 9.50
N PRO A 280 4.53 7.20 9.59
CA PRO A 280 5.81 7.91 9.49
C PRO A 280 6.00 8.58 8.13
N PRO A 281 6.90 9.58 8.03
CA PRO A 281 7.14 10.27 6.76
C PRO A 281 7.63 9.29 5.67
N ILE A 282 6.96 9.27 4.52
CA ILE A 282 7.29 8.39 3.40
C ILE A 282 8.41 9.02 2.58
N LYS A 283 9.64 8.50 2.71
CA LYS A 283 10.86 9.08 2.13
C LYS A 283 11.42 8.28 0.96
N PHE A 284 11.00 7.02 0.80
CA PHE A 284 11.54 6.10 -0.19
C PHE A 284 10.43 5.37 -0.95
N PRO A 285 10.64 5.07 -2.24
CA PRO A 285 9.65 4.35 -3.04
C PRO A 285 9.54 2.89 -2.63
N CYS A 286 8.38 2.28 -2.82
CA CYS A 286 8.21 0.84 -2.64
C CYS A 286 8.52 0.07 -3.94
N PHE A 287 9.29 -1.02 -3.83
CA PHE A 287 9.62 -1.98 -4.90
C PHE A 287 8.98 -3.36 -4.71
N TYR A 288 8.08 -3.49 -3.73
CA TYR A 288 7.53 -4.78 -3.29
C TYR A 288 6.03 -4.93 -3.53
N GLY A 289 5.41 -4.04 -4.33
CA GLY A 289 4.01 -4.15 -4.73
C GLY A 289 3.05 -3.10 -4.14
N ILE A 290 3.51 -2.14 -3.31
CA ILE A 290 2.70 -0.93 -3.08
C ILE A 290 2.98 0.06 -4.21
N ASP A 291 1.93 0.46 -4.91
CA ASP A 291 2.04 1.58 -5.84
C ASP A 291 2.22 2.89 -5.05
N MET A 292 3.38 3.52 -5.24
CA MET A 292 3.86 4.69 -4.52
C MET A 292 4.49 5.61 -5.55
N ALA A 293 4.41 6.92 -5.36
CA ALA A 293 5.06 7.86 -6.26
C ALA A 293 6.58 7.60 -6.35
N SER A 294 7.21 8.08 -7.41
CA SER A 294 8.67 8.04 -7.52
C SER A 294 9.31 8.85 -6.39
N ARG A 295 10.57 8.59 -6.04
CA ARG A 295 11.26 9.32 -4.95
C ARG A 295 11.21 10.84 -5.16
N GLY A 296 11.32 11.29 -6.42
CA GLY A 296 11.21 12.68 -6.83
C GLY A 296 9.78 13.25 -6.77
N GLU A 297 8.79 12.53 -6.29
CA GLU A 297 7.41 13.01 -6.08
C GLU A 297 6.99 12.92 -4.61
N LEU A 298 7.79 12.28 -3.75
CA LEU A 298 7.51 12.13 -2.33
C LEU A 298 7.85 13.42 -1.59
N ALA A 299 6.87 14.02 -0.90
CA ALA A 299 7.04 15.27 -0.16
C ALA A 299 8.14 15.15 0.89
N ALA A 300 8.08 14.11 1.73
CA ALA A 300 9.06 13.87 2.79
C ALA A 300 10.44 13.37 2.30
N ALA A 301 10.59 13.07 1.01
CA ALA A 301 11.90 12.82 0.41
C ALA A 301 12.63 14.12 0.01
N LYS A 302 11.89 15.22 -0.17
CA LYS A 302 12.41 16.51 -0.63
C LYS A 302 12.44 17.58 0.44
N TRP A 303 11.45 17.54 1.32
CA TRP A 303 11.17 18.59 2.27
C TRP A 303 11.26 18.04 3.69
N SER A 304 11.81 18.87 4.57
CA SER A 304 11.68 18.70 6.01
C SER A 304 10.21 18.78 6.44
N ILE A 305 9.91 18.31 7.66
CA ILE A 305 8.53 18.34 8.18
C ILE A 305 8.00 19.79 8.22
N GLU A 306 8.85 20.76 8.54
CA GLU A 306 8.47 22.18 8.60
C GLU A 306 8.17 22.74 7.20
N GLU A 307 9.00 22.43 6.21
CA GLU A 307 8.73 22.82 4.82
C GLU A 307 7.43 22.18 4.29
N ILE A 308 7.11 20.94 4.68
CA ILE A 308 5.83 20.32 4.34
C ILE A 308 4.67 21.06 5.02
N ARG A 309 4.80 21.41 6.30
CA ARG A 309 3.79 22.16 7.06
C ARG A 309 3.47 23.48 6.36
N GLU A 310 4.50 24.24 5.98
CA GLU A 310 4.37 25.48 5.23
C GLU A 310 3.71 25.25 3.87
N HIS A 311 4.15 24.23 3.13
CA HIS A 311 3.63 23.91 1.80
C HIS A 311 2.13 23.57 1.82
N ILE A 312 1.66 22.82 2.81
CA ILE A 312 0.23 22.49 2.96
C ILE A 312 -0.57 23.62 3.63
N GLY A 313 0.10 24.64 4.16
CA GLY A 313 -0.52 25.78 4.84
C GLY A 313 -1.10 25.45 6.22
N ALA A 314 -0.64 24.38 6.89
CA ALA A 314 -1.17 23.98 8.19
C ALA A 314 -0.59 24.81 9.34
N THR A 315 -1.36 24.98 10.42
CA THR A 315 -0.89 25.61 11.66
C THR A 315 0.20 24.78 12.32
N SER A 316 0.04 23.45 12.33
CA SER A 316 1.09 22.51 12.78
C SER A 316 0.98 21.18 12.04
N LEU A 317 2.08 20.44 11.97
CA LEU A 317 2.14 19.10 11.36
C LEU A 317 2.89 18.15 12.28
N GLY A 318 2.31 16.99 12.56
CA GLY A 318 2.94 15.88 13.28
C GLY A 318 2.80 14.57 12.52
N TYR A 319 3.86 13.77 12.50
CA TYR A 319 3.87 12.42 11.91
C TYR A 319 4.16 11.42 13.01
N LEU A 320 3.47 10.28 13.00
CA LEU A 320 3.79 9.19 13.91
C LEU A 320 5.23 8.72 13.67
N SER A 321 5.99 8.48 14.74
CA SER A 321 7.33 7.90 14.63
C SER A 321 7.28 6.46 14.10
N ILE A 322 8.40 5.97 13.55
CA ILE A 322 8.53 4.56 13.14
C ILE A 322 8.33 3.66 14.36
N GLU A 323 8.89 4.05 15.49
CA GLU A 323 8.79 3.39 16.79
C GLU A 323 7.34 3.32 17.24
N GLY A 324 6.60 4.43 17.16
CA GLY A 324 5.18 4.49 17.49
C GLY A 324 4.31 3.60 16.60
N ALA A 325 4.62 3.52 15.31
CA ALA A 325 3.93 2.61 14.39
C ALA A 325 4.19 1.13 14.75
N VAL A 326 5.45 0.78 15.06
CA VAL A 326 5.83 -0.59 15.47
C VAL A 326 5.20 -0.97 16.81
N GLU A 327 5.27 -0.09 17.82
CA GLU A 327 4.66 -0.27 19.13
C GLU A 327 3.14 -0.48 19.00
N ALA A 328 2.48 0.27 18.12
CA ALA A 328 1.05 0.11 17.87
C ALA A 328 0.67 -1.26 17.31
N VAL A 329 1.54 -1.94 16.55
CA VAL A 329 1.31 -3.33 16.12
C VAL A 329 1.64 -4.33 17.23
N GLY A 330 2.59 -4.01 18.12
CA GLY A 330 2.95 -4.88 19.23
C GLY A 330 3.80 -6.09 18.83
N LYS A 331 4.59 -5.96 17.76
CA LYS A 331 5.58 -6.96 17.33
C LYS A 331 6.99 -6.34 17.27
N PRO A 332 8.05 -7.16 17.31
CA PRO A 332 9.42 -6.66 17.17
C PRO A 332 9.64 -5.88 15.87
N LYS A 333 10.47 -4.82 15.93
CA LYS A 333 10.75 -3.92 14.79
C LYS A 333 11.31 -4.65 13.58
N ASP A 334 12.15 -5.66 13.81
CA ASP A 334 12.80 -6.48 12.80
C ASP A 334 11.88 -7.44 12.06
N HIS A 335 10.61 -7.57 12.48
CA HIS A 335 9.56 -8.33 11.78
C HIS A 335 8.87 -7.57 10.63
N PHE A 336 9.21 -6.29 10.45
CA PHE A 336 8.54 -5.41 9.49
C PHE A 336 9.48 -4.95 8.37
N CYS A 337 8.89 -4.74 7.20
CA CYS A 337 9.47 -3.90 6.17
C CYS A 337 9.11 -2.43 6.47
N LEU A 338 10.15 -1.64 6.74
CA LEU A 338 10.08 -0.21 7.03
C LEU A 338 10.72 0.65 5.93
N ALA A 339 11.10 0.02 4.80
CA ALA A 339 11.90 0.62 3.75
C ALA A 339 11.33 1.93 3.21
N CYS A 340 10.01 2.07 3.13
CA CYS A 340 9.35 3.29 2.67
C CYS A 340 9.67 4.51 3.55
N PHE A 341 10.05 4.29 4.82
CA PHE A 341 10.32 5.31 5.82
C PHE A 341 11.82 5.49 6.08
N ASN A 342 12.58 4.39 6.15
CA ASN A 342 14.00 4.40 6.54
C ASN A 342 14.99 4.00 5.44
N GLY A 343 14.52 3.53 4.29
CA GLY A 343 15.36 3.11 3.16
C GLY A 343 16.07 1.76 3.35
N ASP A 344 15.81 1.05 4.45
CA ASP A 344 16.38 -0.28 4.71
C ASP A 344 15.49 -1.36 4.09
N TYR A 345 15.90 -1.83 2.91
CA TYR A 345 15.18 -2.82 2.12
C TYR A 345 15.54 -4.25 2.57
N PRO A 346 14.60 -5.05 3.11
CA PRO A 346 14.83 -6.44 3.55
C PRO A 346 15.30 -7.37 2.43
N ILE A 347 14.94 -7.05 1.19
CA ILE A 347 15.35 -7.76 -0.02
C ILE A 347 16.11 -6.75 -0.87
N GLN A 348 17.41 -6.98 -1.06
CA GLN A 348 18.28 -6.02 -1.72
C GLN A 348 17.74 -5.60 -3.10
N VAL A 349 17.53 -4.30 -3.27
CA VAL A 349 17.06 -3.72 -4.54
C VAL A 349 18.29 -3.35 -5.38
N PRO A 350 18.41 -3.83 -6.63
CA PRO A 350 19.49 -3.43 -7.53
C PRO A 350 19.49 -1.91 -7.76
N GLU A 351 20.66 -1.28 -7.79
CA GLU A 351 20.78 0.18 -7.96
C GLU A 351 20.17 0.69 -9.27
N GLU A 352 20.17 -0.14 -10.30
CA GLU A 352 19.61 0.17 -11.63
C GLU A 352 18.08 0.08 -11.68
N LEU A 353 17.44 -0.50 -10.66
CA LEU A 353 15.99 -0.71 -10.64
C LEU A 353 15.26 0.60 -10.37
N LYS A 354 14.65 1.18 -11.41
CA LYS A 354 13.66 2.26 -11.29
C LYS A 354 12.25 1.68 -11.13
N LYS A 355 11.36 2.42 -10.48
CA LYS A 355 9.97 1.95 -10.22
C LYS A 355 9.19 1.70 -11.53
N ASP A 356 9.53 2.41 -12.59
CA ASP A 356 8.89 2.42 -13.92
C ASP A 356 9.58 1.51 -14.94
N MET A 357 10.47 0.61 -14.52
CA MET A 357 11.31 -0.22 -15.42
C MET A 357 10.52 -1.09 -16.42
N PHE A 358 9.26 -1.41 -16.15
CA PHE A 358 8.38 -2.17 -17.05
C PHE A 358 7.36 -1.30 -17.80
N GLU A 359 7.25 -0.01 -17.45
CA GLU A 359 6.40 0.91 -18.18
C GLU A 359 7.13 1.28 -19.47
N LYS A 360 6.51 0.96 -20.62
CA LYS A 360 6.97 1.54 -21.90
C LYS A 360 7.01 3.06 -21.71
N PRO A 361 8.04 3.77 -22.22
CA PRO A 361 8.04 5.23 -22.19
C PRO A 361 6.70 5.72 -22.74
N LYS A 362 6.06 6.68 -22.05
CA LYS A 362 4.79 7.27 -22.49
C LYS A 362 4.94 7.77 -23.92
N VAL A 363 4.53 6.96 -24.88
CA VAL A 363 4.47 7.35 -26.29
C VAL A 363 3.33 8.36 -26.37
N GLY A 364 3.65 9.65 -26.50
CA GLY A 364 2.65 10.73 -26.52
C GLY A 364 3.01 12.05 -25.87
N ALA A 365 4.21 12.21 -25.29
CA ALA A 365 4.77 13.56 -25.20
C ALA A 365 5.21 13.93 -26.62
N PHE A 366 4.43 14.77 -27.30
CA PHE A 366 4.83 15.38 -28.56
C PHE A 366 6.20 16.02 -28.33
N ALA A 367 7.26 15.36 -28.82
CA ALA A 367 8.47 16.07 -29.16
C ALA A 367 8.01 17.16 -30.12
N THR A 368 8.19 18.42 -29.73
CA THR A 368 8.02 19.56 -30.61
C THR A 368 8.90 19.31 -31.82
N VAL A 369 8.29 18.80 -32.89
CA VAL A 369 8.87 18.88 -34.22
C VAL A 369 9.06 20.36 -34.45
N GLN A 370 10.30 20.83 -34.51
CA GLN A 370 10.58 22.14 -35.08
C GLN A 370 10.07 22.09 -36.52
N SER A 371 8.83 22.52 -36.72
CA SER A 371 8.31 22.74 -38.05
C SER A 371 9.14 23.87 -38.64
N GLY A 372 10.11 23.52 -39.47
CA GLY A 372 10.73 24.43 -40.41
C GLY A 372 9.65 24.93 -41.37
N GLN A 373 8.92 25.98 -40.94
CA GLN A 373 8.15 26.79 -41.87
C GLN A 373 9.17 27.50 -42.76
N ARG A 374 9.28 27.04 -44.01
CA ARG A 374 9.79 27.87 -45.10
C ARG A 374 8.86 29.07 -45.21
N SER A 375 9.41 30.27 -45.15
CA SER A 375 8.75 31.49 -45.61
C SER A 375 8.38 31.28 -47.08
N LEU A 376 7.09 31.37 -47.38
CA LEU A 376 6.62 31.62 -48.73
C LEU A 376 6.45 33.12 -48.84
N ASP A 377 7.39 33.76 -49.53
CA ASP A 377 7.22 35.10 -50.07
C ASP A 377 6.13 35.03 -51.15
N LEU A 378 5.01 35.74 -50.91
CA LEU A 378 4.14 36.34 -51.92
C LEU A 378 3.39 37.53 -51.31
#